data_AF-D7MDL2-F1
#
_entry.id   AF-D7MDL2-F1
#
_cell.length_a   1.000
_cell.length_b   1.000
_cell.length_c   1.000
_cell.angle_alpha   90.00
_cell.angle_beta   90.00
_cell.angle_gamma   90.00
#
_symmetry.space_group_name_H-M   'P 1'
#
loop_
_entity.id
_entity.type
_entity.pdbx_description
1 polymer ?
#
loop_
_entity_poly.entity_id
_entity_poly.type
_entity_poly.pdbx_seq_one_letter_code
_entity_poly.pdbx_strand_id
1 'polypeptide(L)'
;MIVSYFVNDILTACKEDFAAKNYTIITSKCKGPNYPAKVCCSAFKDFACPFAEVLNDEKTDCASTMFSYINLYGRYPPGIFANMCKEGKEGLDCTNVTATSSSHASIPFVSTHALLITVFILFRLF
;
A
#
# COMPACT_ATOMS: atom_id res chain seq x y z
N MET A 1 8.45 3.44 -5.51
CA MET A 1 9.01 4.01 -4.27
C MET A 1 8.25 5.28 -3.95
N ILE A 2 7.41 5.28 -2.91
CA ILE A 2 6.39 6.33 -2.66
C ILE A 2 7.02 7.71 -2.34
N VAL A 3 8.33 7.79 -2.09
CA VAL A 3 8.95 8.92 -1.39
C VAL A 3 9.99 9.67 -2.24
N SER A 4 9.69 9.92 -3.52
CA SER A 4 10.49 10.84 -4.32
C SER A 4 9.58 11.89 -4.93
N TYR A 5 9.86 13.16 -4.61
CA TYR A 5 9.18 14.32 -5.17
C TYR A 5 9.52 14.43 -6.65
N PHE A 6 8.61 14.07 -7.55
CA PHE A 6 8.75 14.23 -8.99
C PHE A 6 7.86 15.38 -9.47
N VAL A 7 8.46 16.53 -9.82
CA VAL A 7 7.75 17.73 -10.30
C VAL A 7 7.98 17.98 -11.81
N ASN A 8 8.51 17.02 -12.58
CA ASN A 8 8.91 17.28 -13.99
C ASN A 8 8.62 16.16 -15.01
N ASP A 9 7.74 15.20 -14.72
CA ASP A 9 7.30 14.19 -15.71
C ASP A 9 5.84 14.41 -16.08
N ILE A 10 5.47 14.14 -17.34
CA ILE A 10 4.06 14.10 -17.79
C ILE A 10 3.41 12.88 -17.12
N LEU A 11 3.05 13.05 -15.86
CA LEU A 11 2.36 12.05 -15.05
C LEU A 11 0.91 11.99 -15.51
N THR A 12 0.42 10.76 -15.67
CA THR A 12 -0.99 10.52 -15.93
C THR A 12 -1.79 10.71 -14.63
N ALA A 13 -3.02 11.21 -14.76
CA ALA A 13 -3.88 11.42 -13.61
C ALA A 13 -4.17 10.08 -12.90
N CYS A 14 -4.08 10.09 -11.57
CA CYS A 14 -4.40 8.93 -10.77
C CYS A 14 -5.86 8.50 -10.96
N LYS A 15 -6.05 7.21 -11.24
CA LYS A 15 -7.41 6.62 -11.33
C LYS A 15 -8.02 6.35 -9.96
N GLU A 16 -7.19 6.18 -8.93
CA GLU A 16 -7.65 5.96 -7.56
C GLU A 16 -8.15 7.28 -6.97
N ASP A 17 -9.40 7.30 -6.52
CA ASP A 17 -9.98 8.48 -5.88
C ASP A 17 -9.47 8.61 -4.44
N PHE A 18 -8.33 9.28 -4.27
CA PHE A 18 -7.79 9.61 -2.96
C PHE A 18 -8.63 10.65 -2.21
N ALA A 19 -9.38 11.53 -2.90
CA ALA A 19 -10.18 12.56 -2.25
C ALA A 19 -11.27 11.96 -1.33
N ALA A 20 -11.85 10.83 -1.75
CA ALA A 20 -12.88 10.12 -1.00
C ALA A 20 -12.36 9.12 0.04
N LYS A 21 -11.04 9.03 0.29
CA LYS A 21 -10.48 8.06 1.24
C LYS A 21 -10.64 8.49 2.69
N ASN A 22 -10.65 7.52 3.59
CA ASN A 22 -10.76 7.78 5.02
C ASN A 22 -9.37 8.06 5.65
N TYR A 23 -9.07 9.33 5.84
CA TYR A 23 -7.81 9.80 6.44
C TYR A 23 -7.74 9.67 7.97
N THR A 24 -8.83 9.28 8.64
CA THR A 24 -8.84 9.13 10.11
C THR A 24 -7.85 8.07 10.60
N ILE A 25 -7.54 7.06 9.78
CA ILE A 25 -6.54 6.04 10.11
C ILE A 25 -5.15 6.64 10.39
N ILE A 26 -4.82 7.77 9.73
CA ILE A 26 -3.59 8.54 9.95
C ILE A 26 -3.85 9.61 11.02
N THR A 27 -4.86 10.47 10.84
CA THR A 27 -5.03 11.69 11.65
C THR A 27 -5.45 11.43 13.10
N SER A 28 -6.05 10.28 13.39
CA SER A 28 -6.36 9.87 14.77
C SER A 28 -5.13 9.40 15.55
N LYS A 29 -4.11 8.87 14.87
CA LYS A 29 -2.92 8.24 15.47
C LYS A 29 -1.69 9.16 15.42
N CYS A 30 -1.43 9.78 14.27
CA CYS A 30 -0.25 10.60 14.03
C CYS A 30 -0.54 12.07 14.37
N LYS A 31 -0.23 12.50 15.59
CA LYS A 31 -0.53 13.85 16.07
C LYS A 31 0.73 14.67 16.38
N GLY A 32 0.66 15.95 16.04
CA GLY A 32 1.68 16.93 16.40
C GLY A 32 1.58 17.36 17.88
N PRO A 33 2.55 18.15 18.36
CA PRO A 33 3.67 18.73 17.59
C PRO A 33 4.84 17.76 17.36
N ASN A 34 4.96 16.70 18.16
CA ASN A 34 6.15 15.84 18.17
C ASN A 34 6.09 14.67 17.15
N TYR A 35 4.94 14.38 16.56
CA TYR A 35 4.74 13.35 15.52
C TYR A 35 5.54 12.06 15.75
N PRO A 36 5.09 11.17 16.67
CA PRO A 36 5.87 9.99 17.05
C PRO A 36 6.07 9.03 15.86
N ALA A 37 7.33 8.88 15.42
CA ALA A 37 7.72 8.14 14.22
C ALA A 37 7.08 6.76 14.09
N LYS A 38 7.23 5.91 15.11
CA LYS A 38 6.70 4.55 15.08
C LYS A 38 5.17 4.51 14.86
N VAL A 39 4.45 5.40 15.52
CA VAL A 39 2.98 5.47 15.42
C VAL A 39 2.56 6.05 14.07
N CYS A 40 3.20 7.14 13.64
CA CYS A 40 2.92 7.80 12.37
C CYS A 40 3.23 6.90 11.17
N CYS A 41 4.37 6.22 11.17
CA CYS A 41 4.77 5.32 10.09
C CYS A 41 3.89 4.07 10.05
N SER A 42 3.52 3.49 11.20
CA SER A 42 2.55 2.39 11.24
C SER A 42 1.19 2.82 10.68
N ALA A 43 0.67 3.98 11.09
CA ALA A 43 -0.62 4.48 10.60
C ALA A 43 -0.60 4.80 9.10
N PHE A 44 0.50 5.39 8.62
CA PHE A 44 0.72 5.64 7.21
C PHE A 44 0.79 4.32 6.42
N LYS A 45 1.43 3.30 6.98
CA LYS A 45 1.53 1.97 6.37
C LYS A 45 0.18 1.28 6.25
N ASP A 46 -0.64 1.32 7.31
CA ASP A 46 -2.01 0.80 7.30
C ASP A 46 -2.86 1.46 6.20
N PHE A 47 -2.64 2.75 5.93
CA PHE A 47 -3.35 3.51 4.90
C PHE A 47 -2.83 3.24 3.48
N ALA A 48 -1.51 3.28 3.28
CA ALA A 48 -0.91 3.32 1.95
C ALA A 48 -0.71 1.93 1.34
N CYS A 49 -0.45 0.91 2.15
CA CYS A 49 -0.12 -0.41 1.63
C CYS A 49 -1.22 -1.12 0.83
N PRO A 50 -2.52 -0.95 1.13
CA PRO A 50 -3.59 -1.41 0.25
C PRO A 50 -3.52 -0.85 -1.18
N PHE A 51 -2.81 0.27 -1.38
CA PHE A 51 -2.66 0.96 -2.66
C PHE A 51 -1.21 0.93 -3.16
N ALA A 52 -0.35 0.05 -2.62
CA ALA A 52 1.08 0.04 -2.93
C ALA A 52 1.38 -0.13 -4.44
N GLU A 53 0.57 -0.89 -5.17
CA GLU A 53 0.75 -1.08 -6.61
C GLU A 53 0.59 0.24 -7.38
N VAL A 54 -0.52 0.96 -7.16
CA VAL A 54 -0.80 2.23 -7.83
C VAL A 54 0.10 3.37 -7.35
N LEU A 55 0.50 3.35 -6.08
CA LEU A 55 1.41 4.35 -5.51
C LEU A 55 2.87 4.16 -5.95
N ASN A 56 3.24 2.96 -6.39
CA ASN A 56 4.57 2.67 -6.92
C ASN A 56 4.67 2.87 -8.44
N ASP A 57 3.57 3.17 -9.13
CA ASP A 57 3.61 3.52 -10.55
C ASP A 57 4.11 4.96 -10.75
N GLU A 58 5.39 5.07 -11.09
CA GLU A 58 6.09 6.33 -11.36
C GLU A 58 5.57 7.07 -12.61
N LYS A 59 4.63 6.49 -13.36
CA LYS A 59 3.97 7.14 -14.51
C LYS A 59 2.69 7.89 -14.13
N THR A 60 2.27 7.81 -12.88
CA THR A 60 1.02 8.41 -12.38
C THR A 60 1.28 9.41 -11.27
N ASP A 61 0.41 10.41 -11.14
CA ASP A 61 0.49 11.36 -10.05
C ASP A 61 -0.03 10.83 -8.70
N CYS A 62 -0.39 9.53 -8.62
CA CYS A 62 -1.06 8.92 -7.46
C CYS A 62 -0.36 9.18 -6.13
N ALA A 63 0.96 9.03 -6.06
CA ALA A 63 1.72 9.29 -4.83
C ALA A 63 1.62 10.77 -4.40
N SER A 64 1.77 11.70 -5.35
CA SER A 64 1.69 13.14 -5.09
C SER A 64 0.29 13.57 -4.68
N THR A 65 -0.74 13.03 -5.32
CA THR A 65 -2.15 13.25 -5.01
C THR A 65 -2.48 12.73 -3.62
N MET A 66 -2.06 11.51 -3.29
CA MET A 66 -2.22 10.92 -1.97
C MET A 66 -1.61 11.81 -0.88
N PHE A 67 -0.33 12.21 -1.02
CA PHE A 67 0.32 13.06 -0.02
C PHE A 67 -0.33 14.43 0.11
N SER A 68 -0.82 15.00 -0.98
CA SER A 68 -1.52 16.30 -0.94
C SER A 68 -2.74 16.22 -0.03
N TYR A 69 -3.57 15.19 -0.16
CA TYR A 69 -4.73 15.00 0.71
C TYR A 69 -4.34 14.64 2.15
N ILE A 70 -3.33 13.78 2.35
CA ILE A 70 -2.82 13.49 3.71
C ILE A 70 -2.41 14.79 4.42
N ASN A 71 -1.61 15.62 3.74
CA ASN A 71 -1.12 16.87 4.30
C ASN A 71 -2.25 17.87 4.54
N LEU A 72 -3.23 17.95 3.63
CA LEU A 72 -4.39 18.82 3.75
C LEU A 72 -5.26 18.46 4.97
N TYR A 73 -5.67 17.19 5.08
CA TYR A 73 -6.57 16.75 6.14
C TYR A 73 -5.90 16.63 7.52
N GLY A 74 -4.63 16.24 7.54
CA GLY A 74 -3.87 16.12 8.78
C GLY A 74 -3.13 17.39 9.21
N ARG A 75 -3.10 18.43 8.35
CA ARG A 75 -2.27 19.62 8.51
C ARG A 75 -0.80 19.26 8.77
N TYR A 76 -0.30 18.26 8.05
CA TYR A 76 1.06 17.77 8.23
C TYR A 76 2.08 18.67 7.50
N PRO A 77 3.27 18.87 8.09
CA PRO A 77 4.39 19.47 7.39
C PRO A 77 4.75 18.67 6.13
N PRO A 78 5.08 19.34 5.01
CA PRO A 78 5.54 18.68 3.81
C PRO A 78 6.72 17.75 4.11
N GLY A 79 6.64 16.50 3.61
CA GLY A 79 7.74 15.54 3.71
C GLY A 79 7.88 14.87 5.07
N ILE A 80 6.96 15.04 6.02
CA ILE A 80 7.08 14.42 7.35
C ILE A 80 7.20 12.88 7.28
N PHE A 81 6.35 12.23 6.48
CA PHE A 81 6.39 10.79 6.29
C PHE A 81 7.62 10.36 5.50
N ALA A 82 8.02 11.19 4.52
CA ALA A 82 9.21 10.95 3.72
C ALA A 82 10.51 10.92 4.54
N ASN A 83 10.59 11.85 5.49
CA ASN A 83 11.77 12.01 6.33
C ASN A 83 11.83 10.98 7.44
N MET A 84 10.68 10.57 7.97
CA MET A 84 10.58 9.77 9.19
C MET A 84 10.36 8.27 8.94
N CYS A 85 9.73 7.90 7.82
CA CYS A 85 9.31 6.52 7.55
C CYS A 85 10.22 5.85 6.51
N LYS A 86 11.44 5.51 6.93
CA LYS A 86 12.42 4.79 6.11
C LYS A 86 12.68 3.42 6.74
N GLU A 87 12.16 2.36 6.13
CA GLU A 87 12.38 0.97 6.59
C GLU A 87 13.53 0.28 5.82
N GLY A 88 13.98 0.85 4.69
CA GLY A 88 15.12 0.35 3.92
C GLY A 88 15.45 1.22 2.70
N LYS A 89 16.31 0.71 1.81
CA LYS A 89 16.66 1.39 0.54
C LYS A 89 15.47 1.52 -0.42
N GLU A 90 14.52 0.59 -0.33
CA GLU A 90 13.33 0.48 -1.20
C GLU A 90 12.15 1.36 -0.72
N GLY A 91 12.24 1.96 0.47
CA GLY A 91 11.16 2.74 1.09
C GLY A 91 10.44 2.00 2.22
N LEU A 92 9.11 1.96 2.15
CA LEU A 92 8.23 1.35 3.17
C LEU A 92 7.88 -0.09 2.76
N ASP A 93 7.98 -1.06 3.67
CA ASP A 93 7.69 -2.47 3.38
C ASP A 93 6.24 -2.83 3.73
N CYS A 94 5.46 -3.14 2.69
CA CYS A 94 4.04 -3.48 2.76
C CYS A 94 3.74 -4.99 2.85
N THR A 95 4.74 -5.87 2.92
CA THR A 95 4.55 -7.33 2.89
C THR A 95 3.80 -7.90 4.10
N ASN A 96 3.77 -7.18 5.23
CA ASN A 96 3.20 -7.67 6.49
C ASN A 96 2.07 -6.77 7.05
N VAL A 97 1.31 -6.11 6.18
CA VAL A 97 0.14 -5.31 6.61
C VAL A 97 -1.09 -6.20 6.61
N THR A 98 -1.67 -6.43 7.78
CA THR A 98 -2.95 -7.12 7.92
C THR A 98 -4.01 -6.29 7.19
N ALA A 99 -4.42 -6.74 6.01
CA ALA A 99 -5.46 -6.08 5.23
C ALA A 99 -6.72 -5.94 6.09
N THR A 100 -7.13 -4.70 6.39
CA THR A 100 -8.52 -4.46 6.78
C THR A 100 -9.33 -4.53 5.49
N SER A 101 -9.82 -5.73 5.22
CA SER A 101 -10.52 -6.14 4.00
C SER A 101 -11.56 -5.12 3.54
N SER A 102 -11.36 -4.57 2.34
CA SER A 102 -12.47 -4.42 1.40
C SER A 102 -12.34 -5.56 0.41
N SER A 103 -13.41 -6.34 0.27
CA SER A 103 -13.43 -7.67 -0.31
C SER A 103 -12.93 -7.71 -1.76
N HIS A 104 -11.73 -8.25 -1.99
CA HIS A 104 -11.41 -8.96 -3.22
C HIS A 104 -10.57 -10.18 -2.83
N ALA A 105 -11.23 -11.33 -2.77
CA ALA A 105 -10.60 -12.60 -2.42
C ALA A 105 -9.60 -12.98 -3.52
N SER A 106 -8.32 -12.73 -3.28
CA SER A 106 -7.24 -13.38 -4.03
C SER A 106 -7.16 -14.82 -3.54
N ILE A 107 -7.78 -15.74 -4.28
CA ILE A 107 -7.61 -17.17 -4.07
C ILE A 107 -6.12 -17.49 -4.25
N PRO A 108 -5.42 -18.09 -3.28
CA PRO A 108 -4.07 -18.58 -3.51
C PRO A 108 -4.12 -19.72 -4.53
N PHE A 109 -3.54 -19.51 -5.70
CA PHE A 109 -3.32 -20.55 -6.71
C PHE A 109 -2.24 -21.50 -6.19
N VAL A 110 -2.65 -22.49 -5.39
CA VAL A 110 -1.81 -23.65 -5.09
C VAL A 110 -1.78 -24.50 -6.36
N SER A 111 -0.65 -24.47 -7.05
CA SER A 111 -0.33 -25.35 -8.19
C SER A 111 -0.31 -26.82 -7.71
N THR A 112 -1.46 -27.48 -7.75
CA THR A 112 -1.66 -28.90 -7.41
C THR A 112 -1.45 -29.80 -8.64
N HIS A 113 -0.25 -29.77 -9.23
CA HIS A 113 0.11 -30.70 -10.33
C HIS A 113 0.74 -32.03 -9.86
N ALA A 114 0.68 -32.38 -8.57
CA ALA A 114 1.42 -33.53 -8.04
C ALA A 114 0.57 -34.64 -7.38
N LEU A 115 -0.77 -34.69 -7.58
CA LEU A 115 -1.62 -35.67 -6.88
C LEU A 115 -2.77 -36.28 -7.70
N LEU A 116 -2.65 -36.32 -9.04
CA LEU A 116 -3.65 -36.94 -9.94
C LEU A 116 -3.11 -38.12 -10.77
N ILE A 117 -2.09 -38.85 -10.29
CA ILE A 117 -1.56 -40.03 -11.00
C ILE A 117 -1.85 -41.36 -10.27
N THR A 118 -2.39 -41.34 -9.06
CA THR A 118 -2.59 -42.58 -8.27
C THR A 118 -3.96 -43.25 -8.43
N VAL A 119 -4.92 -42.63 -9.12
CA VAL A 119 -6.28 -43.22 -9.29
C VAL A 119 -6.49 -43.91 -10.64
N PHE A 120 -5.64 -43.65 -11.65
CA PHE A 120 -5.80 -44.26 -12.99
C PHE A 120 -5.29 -45.71 -13.08
N ILE A 121 -4.48 -46.19 -12.14
CA ILE A 121 -3.92 -47.56 -12.18
C ILE A 121 -4.88 -48.59 -11.57
N LEU A 122 -5.82 -48.20 -10.71
CA LEU A 122 -6.77 -49.14 -10.08
C LEU A 122 -8.05 -49.38 -10.89
N PHE A 123 -8.36 -48.56 -11.90
CA PHE A 123 -9.53 -48.77 -12.79
C PHE A 123 -9.22 -49.65 -14.02
N ARG A 124 -8.00 -50.17 -14.14
CA ARG A 124 -7.61 -51.09 -15.22
C ARG A 124 -7.49 -52.56 -14.77
N LEU A 125 -7.92 -52.89 -13.55
CA LEU A 125 -7.89 -54.25 -13.00
C LEU A 125 -9.24 -54.74 -12.45
N PHE A 126 -10.35 -54.15 -12.89
CA PHE A 126 -11.70 -54.71 -12.81
C PHE A 126 -12.44 -54.51 -14.13
#